data_AF-A0A174F920-F1
#
_entry.id   AF-A0A174F920-F1
#
_cell.length_a   1.000
_cell.length_b   1.000
_cell.length_c   1.000
_cell.angle_alpha   90.00
_cell.angle_beta   90.00
_cell.angle_gamma   90.00
#
_symmetry.space_group_name_H-M   'P 1'
#
loop_
_entity.id
_entity.type
_entity.pdbx_description
1 polymer ?
#
loop_
_entity_poly.entity_id
_entity_poly.type
_entity_poly.pdbx_seq_one_letter_code
_entity_poly.pdbx_strand_id
1 'polypeptide(L)'
;MKKTLIIFWIDILAAALILLTIWIINYKIPQKGIQALPLHKIADMQQNVNMGRSASGDSLQKTEMKTAKEDWHQKFADKFTDKVVATDTSYTSTDLSVKLTFNHYNTGKSDYSDAGKNGKYGTAVSYVLADIYIGDITCLQTAFAQDTYGVGYEEKLTDMSVRMKSVLTVNGDSYSNNRHKDNGTIIRNGVIYRSRQSDAETCVLNWDGMMDIYSPNQVDIQKLIKNGAYQNWIFGPSFLDENGKAKKSFYTC
;
A
#
# COMPACT_ATOMS: atom_id res chain seq x y z
N MET A 1 25.53 32.47 -41.95
CA MET A 1 25.54 31.00 -41.72
C MET A 1 26.15 30.64 -40.36
N LYS A 2 27.41 30.95 -40.04
CA LYS A 2 28.04 30.56 -38.76
C LYS A 2 27.35 31.13 -37.50
N LYS A 3 26.94 32.41 -37.50
CA LYS A 3 26.24 33.03 -36.34
C LYS A 3 24.88 32.40 -36.07
N THR A 4 24.10 32.15 -37.12
CA THR A 4 22.78 31.48 -37.03
C THR A 4 22.90 30.06 -36.47
N LEU A 5 23.94 29.32 -36.88
CA LEU A 5 24.22 27.98 -36.36
C LEU A 5 24.60 28.00 -34.87
N ILE A 6 25.37 29.01 -34.43
CA ILE A 6 25.75 29.18 -33.02
C ILE A 6 24.51 29.48 -32.16
N ILE A 7 23.64 30.38 -32.60
CA ILE A 7 22.39 30.71 -31.89
C ILE A 7 21.50 29.48 -31.76
N PHE A 8 21.35 28.70 -32.85
CA PHE A 8 20.59 27.45 -32.83
C PHE A 8 21.11 26.44 -31.80
N TRP A 9 22.43 26.28 -31.66
CA TRP A 9 23.01 25.42 -30.64
C TRP A 9 22.83 25.96 -29.22
N ILE A 10 22.88 27.28 -29.03
CA ILE A 10 22.57 27.93 -27.75
C ILE A 10 21.12 27.65 -27.36
N ASP A 11 20.18 27.77 -28.31
CA ASP A 11 18.76 27.50 -28.06
C ASP A 11 18.51 26.03 -27.69
N ILE A 12 19.18 25.08 -28.36
CA ILE A 12 19.12 23.64 -27.99
C ILE A 12 19.67 23.42 -26.58
N LEU A 13 20.82 24.01 -26.25
CA LEU A 13 21.41 23.88 -24.92
C LEU A 13 20.51 24.49 -23.84
N ALA A 14 19.92 25.66 -24.10
CA ALA A 14 18.97 26.29 -23.21
C ALA A 14 17.72 25.41 -23.00
N ALA A 15 17.15 24.86 -24.07
CA ALA A 15 16.02 23.93 -23.99
C ALA A 15 16.39 22.67 -23.19
N ALA A 16 17.56 22.08 -23.43
CA ALA A 16 18.04 20.91 -22.71
C ALA A 16 18.23 21.20 -21.21
N LEU A 17 18.79 22.36 -20.85
CA LEU A 17 18.96 22.79 -19.47
C LEU A 17 17.61 23.02 -18.77
N ILE A 18 16.63 23.62 -19.45
CA ILE A 18 15.28 23.81 -18.92
C ILE A 18 14.63 22.44 -18.66
N LEU A 19 14.68 21.52 -19.63
CA LEU A 19 14.12 20.18 -19.48
C LEU A 19 14.81 19.39 -18.36
N LEU A 20 16.14 19.47 -18.27
CA LEU A 20 16.91 18.84 -17.20
C LEU A 20 16.53 19.40 -15.83
N THR A 21 16.37 20.72 -15.72
CA THR A 21 15.99 21.39 -14.47
C THR A 21 14.58 20.97 -14.04
N ILE A 22 13.62 20.99 -14.97
CA ILE A 22 12.25 20.51 -14.73
C ILE A 22 12.28 19.04 -14.30
N TRP A 23 13.09 18.21 -14.94
CA TRP A 23 13.21 16.80 -14.60
C TRP A 23 13.80 16.60 -13.19
N ILE A 24 14.88 17.31 -12.84
CA ILE A 24 15.51 17.22 -11.52
C ILE A 24 14.52 17.63 -10.43
N ILE A 25 13.90 18.80 -10.58
CA ILE A 25 12.97 19.35 -9.58
C ILE A 25 11.74 18.45 -9.42
N ASN A 26 11.20 17.90 -10.52
CA ASN A 26 9.97 17.13 -10.45
C ASN A 26 10.17 15.65 -10.12
N TYR A 27 11.32 15.05 -10.44
CA TYR A 27 11.51 13.59 -10.38
C TYR A 27 12.70 13.13 -9.56
N LYS A 28 13.69 14.00 -9.27
CA LYS A 28 14.88 13.62 -8.48
C LYS A 28 14.91 14.20 -7.08
N ILE A 29 14.36 15.39 -6.88
CA ILE A 29 14.33 16.01 -5.55
C ILE A 29 13.04 15.58 -4.83
N PRO A 30 13.13 14.95 -3.65
CA PRO A 30 11.96 14.65 -2.85
C PRO A 30 11.22 15.95 -2.48
N GLN A 31 9.90 15.95 -2.66
CA GLN A 31 9.07 17.06 -2.23
C GLN A 31 8.88 17.02 -0.71
N LYS A 32 8.45 18.14 -0.10
CA LYS A 32 8.18 18.19 1.34
C LYS A 32 7.21 17.07 1.73
N GLY A 33 7.71 16.09 2.47
CA GLY A 33 6.92 14.98 3.00
C GLY A 33 6.40 15.23 4.41
N ILE A 34 5.59 14.29 4.88
CA ILE A 34 5.07 14.21 6.24
C ILE A 34 5.69 12.98 6.89
N GLN A 35 6.35 13.16 8.04
CA GLN A 35 6.91 12.03 8.79
C GLN A 35 5.80 11.10 9.24
N ALA A 36 6.00 9.80 9.02
CA ALA A 36 5.07 8.78 9.44
C ALA A 36 5.07 8.67 10.97
N LEU A 37 3.90 8.39 11.55
CA LEU A 37 3.81 8.16 12.98
C LEU A 37 4.62 6.90 13.35
N PRO A 38 5.54 6.96 14.35
CA PRO A 38 6.30 5.80 14.77
C PRO A 38 5.40 4.65 15.24
N LEU A 39 5.74 3.42 14.84
CA LEU A 39 4.89 2.23 15.04
C LEU A 39 4.69 1.85 16.50
N HIS A 40 5.68 2.06 17.36
CA HIS A 40 5.54 1.83 18.80
C HIS A 40 4.42 2.70 19.40
N LYS A 41 4.27 3.93 18.92
CA LYS A 41 3.17 4.82 19.35
C LYS A 41 1.81 4.32 18.87
N ILE A 42 1.75 3.48 17.85
CA ILE A 42 0.50 2.87 17.36
C ILE A 42 0.06 1.73 18.26
N ALA A 43 1.01 0.89 18.70
CA ALA A 43 0.75 -0.15 19.70
C ALA A 43 0.32 0.44 21.06
N ASP A 44 0.99 1.52 21.51
CA ASP A 44 0.65 2.20 22.77
C ASP A 44 -0.76 2.81 22.76
N MET A 45 -1.30 3.14 21.58
CA MET A 45 -2.66 3.67 21.42
C MET A 45 -3.73 2.60 21.66
N GLN A 46 -3.46 1.32 21.39
CA GLN A 46 -4.39 0.23 21.64
C GLN A 46 -4.59 -0.03 23.14
N GLN A 47 -3.55 0.21 23.93
CA GLN A 47 -3.60 0.06 25.38
C GLN A 47 -4.28 1.24 26.09
N ASN A 48 -4.35 2.41 25.45
CA ASN A 48 -4.85 3.65 26.03
C ASN A 48 -6.05 4.21 25.26
N VAL A 49 -7.17 3.47 25.23
CA VAL A 49 -8.43 3.87 24.57
C VAL A 49 -9.07 5.14 25.19
N ASN A 50 -8.52 5.67 26.29
CA ASN A 50 -9.05 6.81 27.05
C ASN A 50 -8.11 8.03 27.15
N MET A 51 -7.52 8.50 26.05
CA MET A 51 -7.06 9.89 25.99
C MET A 51 -7.64 10.63 24.80
N GLY A 52 -8.65 11.44 25.12
CA GLY A 52 -9.15 12.49 24.25
C GLY A 52 -8.06 13.50 23.88
N ARG A 53 -8.17 13.97 22.64
CA ARG A 53 -7.78 15.31 22.17
C ARG A 53 -6.47 15.85 22.78
N SER A 54 -5.33 15.35 22.29
CA SER A 54 -4.10 16.15 22.35
C SER A 54 -4.20 17.27 21.32
N ALA A 55 -4.49 18.46 21.81
CA ALA A 55 -4.36 19.71 21.09
C ALA A 55 -2.87 20.11 21.03
N SER A 56 -2.21 19.76 19.94
CA SER A 56 -1.00 20.45 19.47
C SER A 56 -1.11 20.56 17.95
N GLY A 57 -1.06 21.79 17.44
CA GLY A 57 -1.15 22.05 15.99
C GLY A 57 -0.17 21.19 15.22
N ASP A 58 -0.62 20.65 14.09
CA ASP A 58 0.07 19.70 13.19
C ASP A 58 -0.10 18.19 13.48
N SER A 59 -1.03 17.78 14.34
CA SER A 59 -1.36 16.36 14.52
C SER A 59 -2.24 15.82 13.38
N LEU A 60 -1.75 14.84 12.62
CA LEU A 60 -2.56 14.10 11.63
C LEU A 60 -3.81 13.49 12.27
N GLN A 61 -4.92 13.54 11.52
CA GLN A 61 -6.19 12.95 11.94
C GLN A 61 -6.08 11.42 11.96
N LYS A 62 -6.78 10.79 12.92
CA LYS A 62 -6.80 9.34 13.11
C LYS A 62 -8.22 8.80 13.02
N THR A 63 -8.33 7.52 12.68
CA THR A 63 -9.61 6.79 12.67
C THR A 63 -9.93 6.22 14.05
N GLU A 64 -11.19 5.87 14.29
CA GLU A 64 -11.60 5.21 15.52
C GLU A 64 -11.02 3.80 15.57
N MET A 65 -10.39 3.42 16.68
CA MET A 65 -9.96 2.05 16.87
C MET A 65 -11.17 1.19 17.27
N LYS A 66 -11.37 0.08 16.56
CA LYS A 66 -12.45 -0.88 16.83
C LYS A 66 -11.89 -2.28 16.97
N THR A 67 -12.45 -3.04 17.88
CA THR A 67 -12.09 -4.44 18.07
C THR A 67 -12.89 -5.34 17.14
N ALA A 68 -12.28 -6.44 16.72
CA ALA A 68 -12.98 -7.51 16.02
C ALA A 68 -14.17 -8.04 16.85
N LYS A 69 -15.20 -8.53 16.17
CA LYS A 69 -16.36 -9.18 16.83
C LYS A 69 -16.04 -10.60 17.28
N GLU A 70 -15.16 -11.28 16.56
CA GLU A 70 -14.71 -12.64 16.82
C GLU A 70 -13.28 -12.59 17.36
N ASP A 71 -12.94 -13.52 18.27
CA ASP A 71 -11.56 -13.72 18.68
C ASP A 71 -10.85 -14.64 17.66
N TRP A 72 -9.98 -14.03 16.87
CA TRP A 72 -9.21 -14.73 15.83
C TRP A 72 -8.27 -15.79 16.41
N HIS A 73 -7.75 -15.59 17.63
CA HIS A 73 -6.93 -16.60 18.31
C HIS A 73 -7.73 -17.84 18.63
N GLN A 74 -8.99 -17.68 19.04
CA GLN A 74 -9.86 -18.82 19.33
C GLN A 74 -10.31 -19.52 18.04
N LYS A 75 -10.71 -18.76 17.01
CA LYS A 75 -11.23 -19.31 15.75
C LYS A 75 -10.17 -20.09 14.96
N PHE A 76 -8.92 -19.62 15.00
CA PHE A 76 -7.80 -20.21 14.28
C PHE A 76 -6.68 -20.67 15.24
N ALA A 77 -7.06 -21.21 16.40
CA ALA A 77 -6.13 -21.61 17.45
C ALA A 77 -5.02 -22.57 16.96
N ASP A 78 -5.32 -23.40 15.96
CA ASP A 78 -4.35 -24.34 15.37
C ASP A 78 -3.27 -23.65 14.51
N LYS A 79 -3.38 -22.34 14.25
CA LYS A 79 -2.44 -21.57 13.44
C LYS A 79 -1.37 -20.84 14.24
N PHE A 80 -1.58 -20.65 15.53
CA PHE A 80 -0.72 -19.85 16.41
C PHE A 80 0.09 -20.73 17.36
N THR A 81 1.22 -20.22 17.83
CA THR A 81 2.12 -20.92 18.77
C THR A 81 2.60 -19.98 19.87
N ASP A 82 2.67 -20.46 21.11
CA ASP A 82 3.10 -19.65 22.26
C ASP A 82 4.54 -19.09 22.12
N LYS A 83 5.36 -19.74 21.30
CA LYS A 83 6.73 -19.33 20.99
C LYS A 83 6.90 -19.17 19.50
N VAL A 84 7.86 -18.33 19.12
CA VAL A 84 8.25 -18.17 17.72
C VAL A 84 8.81 -19.47 17.17
N VAL A 85 8.25 -19.94 16.07
CA VAL A 85 8.79 -21.02 15.23
C VAL A 85 8.96 -20.47 13.83
N ALA A 86 10.19 -20.48 13.31
CA ALA A 86 10.50 -19.92 12.00
C ALA A 86 11.32 -20.91 11.16
N THR A 87 11.01 -20.97 9.87
CA THR A 87 11.75 -21.69 8.83
C THR A 87 11.89 -20.77 7.62
N ASP A 88 12.57 -21.23 6.57
CA ASP A 88 12.69 -20.49 5.31
C ASP A 88 11.33 -20.21 4.64
N THR A 89 10.29 -20.98 4.96
CA THR A 89 8.97 -20.90 4.31
C THR A 89 7.80 -20.77 5.28
N SER A 90 8.05 -20.62 6.57
CA SER A 90 6.97 -20.47 7.56
C SER A 90 7.41 -19.68 8.78
N TYR A 91 6.45 -19.01 9.41
CA TYR A 91 6.62 -18.32 10.68
C TYR A 91 5.34 -18.49 11.51
N THR A 92 5.45 -18.84 12.78
CA THR A 92 4.32 -18.85 13.71
C THR A 92 4.72 -18.21 15.04
N SER A 93 3.78 -17.53 15.66
CA SER A 93 3.89 -16.87 16.97
C SER A 93 2.49 -16.76 17.58
N THR A 94 2.36 -16.03 18.69
CA THR A 94 1.07 -15.83 19.36
C THR A 94 0.06 -15.09 18.48
N ASP A 95 0.52 -14.10 17.71
CA ASP A 95 -0.38 -13.17 17.01
C ASP A 95 -0.25 -13.23 15.48
N LEU A 96 0.71 -14.00 14.96
CA LEU A 96 0.98 -14.08 13.52
C LEU A 96 1.41 -15.49 13.10
N SER A 97 0.79 -15.97 12.02
CA SER A 97 1.16 -17.19 11.29
C SER A 97 1.30 -16.88 9.80
N VAL A 98 2.39 -17.32 9.19
CA VAL A 98 2.69 -17.16 7.76
C VAL A 98 3.18 -18.49 7.23
N LYS A 99 2.64 -18.93 6.09
CA LYS A 99 3.14 -20.09 5.34
C LYS A 99 3.25 -19.78 3.87
N LEU A 100 4.42 -20.04 3.30
CA LEU A 100 4.68 -19.86 1.88
C LEU A 100 4.54 -21.18 1.13
N THR A 101 3.90 -21.13 -0.03
CA THR A 101 3.90 -22.21 -1.02
C THR A 101 4.29 -21.69 -2.39
N PHE A 102 5.15 -22.44 -3.08
CA PHE A 102 5.69 -22.09 -4.38
C PHE A 102 5.00 -22.95 -5.43
N ASN A 103 4.29 -22.30 -6.36
CA ASN A 103 3.43 -22.98 -7.30
C ASN A 103 3.79 -22.61 -8.74
N HIS A 104 3.49 -23.52 -9.64
CA HIS A 104 3.60 -23.32 -11.07
C HIS A 104 2.36 -23.91 -11.74
N TYR A 105 1.81 -23.19 -12.72
CA TYR A 105 0.64 -23.59 -13.49
C TYR A 105 0.82 -23.24 -14.95
N ASN A 106 0.43 -24.15 -15.84
CA ASN A 106 0.38 -23.90 -17.27
C ASN A 106 -1.06 -23.53 -17.67
N THR A 107 -1.26 -22.30 -18.12
CA THR A 107 -2.57 -21.79 -18.52
C THR A 107 -3.12 -22.44 -19.78
N GLY A 108 -2.25 -23.07 -20.60
CA GLY A 108 -2.57 -23.55 -21.95
C GLY A 108 -3.00 -22.44 -22.91
N LYS A 109 -2.90 -21.17 -22.50
CA LYS A 109 -3.39 -20.00 -23.23
C LYS A 109 -2.33 -18.93 -23.22
N SER A 110 -1.79 -18.63 -24.39
CA SER A 110 -0.87 -17.50 -24.55
C SER A 110 -1.64 -16.19 -24.38
N ASP A 111 -1.08 -15.27 -23.62
CA ASP A 111 -1.64 -13.93 -23.46
C ASP A 111 -1.29 -13.08 -24.70
N TYR A 112 -2.28 -12.72 -25.51
CA TYR A 112 -2.10 -11.80 -26.65
C TYR A 112 -2.66 -10.40 -26.37
N SER A 113 -2.86 -10.04 -25.09
CA SER A 113 -3.22 -8.68 -24.71
C SER A 113 -2.11 -7.67 -25.09
N ASP A 114 -2.46 -6.37 -25.01
CA ASP A 114 -1.63 -5.26 -25.49
C ASP A 114 -1.19 -5.44 -26.96
N ALA A 115 -2.16 -5.67 -27.85
CA ALA A 115 -1.95 -5.86 -29.29
C ALA A 115 -0.91 -6.95 -29.63
N GLY A 116 -0.89 -8.05 -28.85
CA GLY A 116 0.00 -9.18 -29.08
C GLY A 116 1.40 -9.04 -28.48
N LYS A 117 1.75 -7.91 -27.84
CA LYS A 117 3.06 -7.74 -27.19
C LYS A 117 3.30 -8.75 -26.07
N ASN A 118 2.24 -9.19 -25.41
CA ASN A 118 2.33 -10.18 -24.35
C ASN A 118 2.49 -11.62 -24.87
N GLY A 119 2.38 -11.86 -26.17
CA GLY A 119 2.46 -13.21 -26.76
C GLY A 119 3.78 -13.93 -26.51
N LYS A 120 4.83 -13.18 -26.12
CA LYS A 120 6.15 -13.70 -25.74
C LYS A 120 6.21 -14.34 -24.35
N TYR A 121 5.23 -14.10 -23.46
CA TYR A 121 5.26 -14.61 -22.08
C TYR A 121 4.90 -16.10 -21.96
N GLY A 122 4.53 -16.75 -23.06
CA GLY A 122 4.17 -18.16 -23.08
C GLY A 122 2.91 -18.45 -22.26
N THR A 123 2.81 -19.67 -21.73
CA THR A 123 1.64 -20.15 -20.96
C THR A 123 1.98 -20.56 -19.53
N ALA A 124 3.26 -20.55 -19.16
CA ALA A 124 3.73 -20.94 -17.83
C ALA A 124 3.65 -19.76 -16.85
N VAL A 125 3.02 -19.98 -15.70
CA VAL A 125 2.88 -18.99 -14.62
C VAL A 125 3.46 -19.57 -13.35
N SER A 126 4.44 -18.88 -12.76
CA SER A 126 4.98 -19.22 -11.43
C SER A 126 4.57 -18.16 -10.43
N TYR A 127 4.12 -18.58 -9.24
CA TYR A 127 3.66 -17.67 -8.20
C TYR A 127 3.93 -18.24 -6.81
N VAL A 128 4.03 -17.33 -5.84
CA VAL A 128 4.15 -17.66 -4.41
C VAL A 128 2.83 -17.30 -3.75
N LEU A 129 2.27 -18.22 -2.98
CA LEU A 129 1.10 -17.99 -2.14
C LEU A 129 1.56 -17.90 -0.69
N ALA A 130 1.13 -16.83 0.00
CA ALA A 130 1.33 -16.66 1.42
C ALA A 130 -0.01 -16.81 2.15
N ASP A 131 -0.18 -17.89 2.90
CA ASP A 131 -1.29 -18.05 3.83
C ASP A 131 -0.93 -17.30 5.12
N ILE A 132 -1.72 -16.28 5.47
CA ILE A 132 -1.45 -15.40 6.60
C ILE A 132 -2.64 -15.43 7.56
N TYR A 133 -2.39 -15.79 8.81
CA TYR A 133 -3.36 -15.67 9.91
C TYR A 133 -2.85 -14.65 10.92
N ILE A 134 -3.75 -13.77 11.34
CA ILE A 134 -3.43 -12.64 12.20
C ILE A 134 -4.37 -12.68 13.41
N GLY A 135 -3.78 -12.81 14.59
CA GLY A 135 -4.47 -12.74 15.88
C GLY A 135 -4.60 -11.30 16.36
N ASP A 136 -3.54 -10.50 16.22
CA ASP A 136 -3.54 -9.04 16.46
C ASP A 136 -3.34 -8.29 15.13
N ILE A 137 -4.34 -7.49 14.74
CA ILE A 137 -4.35 -6.73 13.48
C ILE A 137 -3.13 -5.81 13.32
N THR A 138 -2.50 -5.39 14.42
CA THR A 138 -1.29 -4.56 14.40
C THR A 138 -0.05 -5.29 13.88
N CYS A 139 -0.10 -6.62 13.70
CA CYS A 139 0.93 -7.36 12.97
C CYS A 139 0.94 -7.06 11.46
N LEU A 140 -0.17 -6.55 10.89
CA LEU A 140 -0.24 -6.14 9.49
C LEU A 140 -0.08 -4.63 9.35
N GLN A 141 1.14 -4.20 9.01
CA GLN A 141 1.49 -2.80 8.96
C GLN A 141 1.84 -2.36 7.55
N THR A 142 1.68 -1.08 7.30
CA THR A 142 2.19 -0.42 6.11
C THR A 142 3.27 0.58 6.50
N ALA A 143 4.29 0.71 5.65
CA ALA A 143 5.40 1.62 5.86
C ALA A 143 5.64 2.45 4.59
N PHE A 144 6.07 3.69 4.79
CA PHE A 144 6.57 4.53 3.71
C PHE A 144 8.08 4.37 3.57
N ALA A 145 8.59 4.63 2.37
CA ALA A 145 10.03 4.79 2.15
C ALA A 145 10.55 5.90 3.07
N GLN A 146 11.63 5.62 3.79
CA GLN A 146 12.30 6.53 4.72
C GLN A 146 11.34 7.09 5.79
N ASP A 147 10.33 6.31 6.18
CA ASP A 147 9.27 6.72 7.13
C ASP A 147 8.61 8.05 6.75
N THR A 148 8.51 8.35 5.46
CA THR A 148 8.02 9.65 4.99
C THR A 148 6.93 9.48 3.95
N TYR A 149 5.73 9.95 4.27
CA TYR A 149 4.68 10.12 3.28
C TYR A 149 5.04 11.29 2.36
N GLY A 150 5.16 11.05 1.06
CA GLY A 150 5.44 12.12 0.10
C GLY A 150 5.79 11.63 -1.29
N VAL A 151 6.22 12.56 -2.14
CA VAL A 151 6.61 12.29 -3.53
C VAL A 151 8.14 12.34 -3.65
N GLY A 152 8.73 11.38 -4.35
CA GLY A 152 10.17 11.33 -4.61
C GLY A 152 10.99 10.62 -3.54
N TYR A 153 10.35 9.93 -2.60
CA TYR A 153 11.01 9.06 -1.64
C TYR A 153 11.07 7.63 -2.17
N GLU A 154 12.26 7.04 -2.15
CA GLU A 154 12.52 5.65 -2.54
C GLU A 154 13.37 4.95 -1.48
N GLU A 155 13.13 3.67 -1.28
CA GLU A 155 13.89 2.79 -0.39
C GLU A 155 13.74 1.36 -0.93
N LYS A 156 14.81 0.55 -0.83
CA LYS A 156 14.70 -0.85 -1.25
C LYS A 156 13.76 -1.58 -0.29
N LEU A 157 12.95 -2.48 -0.82
CA LEU A 157 12.05 -3.30 -0.01
C LEU A 157 12.81 -4.10 1.07
N THR A 158 14.04 -4.53 0.76
CA THR A 158 14.93 -5.21 1.72
C THR A 158 15.31 -4.31 2.90
N ASP A 159 15.62 -3.05 2.64
CA ASP A 159 16.05 -2.10 3.67
C ASP A 159 14.86 -1.69 4.55
N MET A 160 13.70 -1.47 3.92
CA MET A 160 12.42 -1.28 4.61
C MET A 160 12.09 -2.48 5.51
N SER A 161 12.21 -3.71 4.98
CA SER A 161 11.92 -4.94 5.70
C SER A 161 12.81 -5.09 6.96
N VAL A 162 14.11 -4.79 6.83
CA VAL A 162 15.05 -4.79 7.97
C VAL A 162 14.68 -3.72 9.00
N ARG A 163 14.40 -2.49 8.56
CA ARG A 163 14.02 -1.36 9.43
C ARG A 163 12.73 -1.66 10.21
N MET A 164 11.75 -2.26 9.52
CA MET A 164 10.46 -2.65 10.07
C MET A 164 10.51 -3.96 10.88
N LYS A 165 11.62 -4.71 10.79
CA LYS A 165 11.76 -6.06 11.37
C LYS A 165 10.62 -6.99 10.93
N SER A 166 10.26 -6.94 9.65
CA SER A 166 9.11 -7.68 9.12
C SER A 166 9.38 -9.18 9.04
N VAL A 167 8.35 -9.99 9.26
CA VAL A 167 8.37 -11.44 8.94
C VAL A 167 8.22 -11.68 7.43
N LEU A 168 7.30 -10.94 6.79
CA LEU A 168 7.04 -10.98 5.35
C LEU A 168 6.75 -9.54 4.89
N THR A 169 7.23 -9.17 3.70
CA THR A 169 6.94 -7.86 3.10
C THR A 169 6.62 -8.03 1.61
N VAL A 170 5.61 -7.29 1.15
CA VAL A 170 5.27 -7.12 -0.26
C VAL A 170 5.11 -5.62 -0.57
N ASN A 171 5.26 -5.22 -1.83
CA ASN A 171 5.00 -3.84 -2.22
C ASN A 171 3.50 -3.49 -2.06
N GLY A 172 3.22 -2.23 -1.74
CA GLY A 172 1.86 -1.70 -1.63
C GLY A 172 1.36 -1.04 -2.92
N ASP A 173 0.48 -0.06 -2.76
CA ASP A 173 -0.07 0.74 -3.85
C ASP A 173 0.91 1.81 -4.35
N SER A 174 0.66 2.31 -5.57
CA SER A 174 1.45 3.39 -6.19
C SER A 174 0.91 4.78 -5.81
N TYR A 175 0.79 5.06 -4.51
CA TYR A 175 0.05 6.22 -4.00
C TYR A 175 0.57 7.60 -4.44
N SER A 176 1.83 7.69 -4.86
CA SER A 176 2.51 8.92 -5.28
C SER A 176 2.61 9.07 -6.81
N ASN A 177 2.24 8.02 -7.57
CA ASN A 177 2.41 8.00 -9.02
C ASN A 177 1.37 8.88 -9.74
N ASN A 178 0.19 9.04 -9.14
CA ASN A 178 -0.84 9.93 -9.65
C ASN A 178 -0.70 11.33 -9.01
N ARG A 179 -0.29 12.32 -9.82
CA ARG A 179 -0.19 13.75 -9.42
C ARG A 179 -1.45 14.55 -9.74
N HIS A 180 -2.53 13.90 -10.19
CA HIS A 180 -3.82 14.56 -10.33
C HIS A 180 -4.40 14.92 -8.95
N LYS A 181 -5.35 15.86 -8.96
CA LYS A 181 -6.05 16.31 -7.75
C LYS A 181 -6.79 15.15 -7.05
N ASP A 182 -7.23 14.17 -7.84
CA ASP A 182 -8.02 13.01 -7.40
C ASP A 182 -7.15 11.74 -7.33
N ASN A 183 -6.05 11.84 -6.59
CA ASN A 183 -5.11 10.73 -6.37
C ASN A 183 -5.46 9.88 -5.13
N GLY A 184 -6.69 9.98 -4.64
CA GLY A 184 -7.24 9.11 -3.61
C GLY A 184 -6.80 9.40 -2.17
N THR A 185 -7.52 8.77 -1.25
CA THR A 185 -7.31 8.87 0.20
C THR A 185 -6.16 7.96 0.64
N ILE A 186 -5.35 8.38 1.62
CA ILE A 186 -4.23 7.59 2.15
C ILE A 186 -4.36 7.47 3.66
N ILE A 187 -4.63 6.25 4.12
CA ILE A 187 -4.70 5.86 5.53
C ILE A 187 -3.67 4.76 5.75
N ARG A 188 -2.73 4.99 6.66
CA ARG A 188 -1.70 4.01 7.02
C ARG A 188 -1.66 3.87 8.53
N ASN A 189 -1.84 2.65 9.00
CA ASN A 189 -1.86 2.31 10.42
C ASN A 189 -2.84 3.18 11.25
N GLY A 190 -4.03 3.47 10.71
CA GLY A 190 -5.09 4.28 11.32
C GLY A 190 -4.89 5.80 11.23
N VAL A 191 -3.82 6.27 10.58
CA VAL A 191 -3.50 7.70 10.42
C VAL A 191 -3.81 8.16 9.01
N ILE A 192 -4.51 9.30 8.88
CA ILE A 192 -4.92 9.89 7.60
C ILE A 192 -3.85 10.88 7.13
N TYR A 193 -3.19 10.58 6.01
CA TYR A 193 -2.16 11.42 5.39
C TYR A 193 -2.72 12.26 4.23
N ARG A 194 -3.78 11.77 3.58
CA ARG A 194 -4.45 12.46 2.47
C ARG A 194 -5.93 12.06 2.41
N SER A 195 -6.79 13.03 2.11
CA SER A 195 -8.23 12.81 1.87
C SER A 195 -8.62 13.43 0.52
N ARG A 196 -8.66 12.59 -0.51
CA ARG A 196 -9.06 12.93 -1.88
C ARG A 196 -9.88 11.78 -2.48
N GLN A 197 -10.71 12.11 -3.47
CA GLN A 197 -11.39 11.10 -4.26
C GLN A 197 -10.39 10.39 -5.18
N SER A 198 -10.77 9.21 -5.66
CA SER A 198 -10.00 8.35 -6.56
C SER A 198 -10.91 7.89 -7.69
N ASP A 199 -10.38 7.85 -8.90
CA ASP A 199 -10.99 7.21 -10.08
C ASP A 199 -10.78 5.70 -10.12
N ALA A 200 -9.91 5.15 -9.27
CA ALA A 200 -9.74 3.72 -9.05
C ALA A 200 -10.56 3.21 -7.85
N GLU A 201 -10.90 1.91 -7.85
CA GLU A 201 -11.43 1.24 -6.66
C GLU A 201 -10.42 1.34 -5.49
N THR A 202 -10.94 1.51 -4.29
CA THR A 202 -10.15 1.61 -3.05
C THR A 202 -10.50 0.45 -2.13
N CYS A 203 -9.48 -0.34 -1.76
CA CYS A 203 -9.59 -1.36 -0.72
C CYS A 203 -9.30 -0.71 0.64
N VAL A 204 -10.13 -0.98 1.64
CA VAL A 204 -9.95 -0.53 3.02
C VAL A 204 -9.95 -1.75 3.92
N LEU A 205 -8.92 -1.88 4.77
CA LEU A 205 -8.91 -2.81 5.89
C LEU A 205 -9.21 -2.02 7.16
N ASN A 206 -10.23 -2.42 7.91
CA ASN A 206 -10.61 -1.79 9.17
C ASN A 206 -9.92 -2.46 10.37
N TRP A 207 -9.89 -1.77 11.51
CA TRP A 207 -9.32 -2.26 12.77
C TRP A 207 -9.95 -3.56 13.27
N ASP A 208 -11.22 -3.78 12.95
CA ASP A 208 -11.96 -5.00 13.30
C ASP A 208 -11.65 -6.19 12.38
N GLY A 209 -10.76 -6.02 11.40
CA GLY A 209 -10.37 -7.03 10.42
C GLY A 209 -11.27 -7.10 9.17
N MET A 210 -12.35 -6.31 9.11
CA MET A 210 -13.22 -6.29 7.93
C MET A 210 -12.57 -5.54 6.77
N MET A 211 -12.64 -6.13 5.58
CA MET A 211 -12.16 -5.51 4.34
C MET A 211 -13.34 -5.01 3.50
N ASP A 212 -13.32 -3.73 3.14
CA ASP A 212 -14.32 -3.08 2.31
C ASP A 212 -13.70 -2.67 0.96
N ILE A 213 -14.47 -2.80 -0.12
CA ILE A 213 -14.12 -2.26 -1.44
C ILE A 213 -15.05 -1.09 -1.76
N TYR A 214 -14.46 0.05 -2.10
CA TYR A 214 -15.19 1.24 -2.54
C TYR A 214 -14.98 1.46 -4.03
N SER A 215 -16.08 1.65 -4.77
CA SER A 215 -16.06 2.06 -6.17
C SER A 215 -15.40 3.43 -6.36
N PRO A 216 -14.96 3.76 -7.59
CA PRO A 216 -14.46 5.09 -7.92
C PRO A 216 -15.37 6.21 -7.43
N ASN A 217 -14.78 7.24 -6.83
CA ASN A 217 -15.46 8.43 -6.31
C ASN A 217 -16.51 8.19 -5.21
N GLN A 218 -16.50 7.01 -4.56
CA GLN A 218 -17.45 6.65 -3.49
C GLN A 218 -16.84 6.63 -2.09
N VAL A 219 -15.59 7.08 -1.91
CA VAL A 219 -14.95 7.11 -0.60
C VAL A 219 -15.49 8.29 0.22
N ASP A 220 -16.07 8.00 1.38
CA ASP A 220 -16.47 9.01 2.38
C ASP A 220 -15.52 8.95 3.59
N ILE A 221 -14.68 9.98 3.74
CA ILE A 221 -13.69 10.02 4.82
C ILE A 221 -14.31 10.00 6.21
N GLN A 222 -15.48 10.60 6.42
CA GLN A 222 -16.14 10.60 7.73
C GLN A 222 -16.64 9.20 8.07
N LYS A 223 -17.14 8.47 7.08
CA LYS A 223 -17.50 7.06 7.22
C LYS A 223 -16.27 6.21 7.53
N LEU A 224 -15.13 6.42 6.85
CA LEU A 224 -13.89 5.69 7.13
C LEU A 224 -13.36 5.94 8.54
N ILE A 225 -13.40 7.18 9.02
CA ILE A 225 -13.02 7.53 10.40
C ILE A 225 -13.89 6.75 11.39
N LYS A 226 -15.22 6.86 11.24
CA LYS A 226 -16.18 6.22 12.14
C LYS A 226 -16.15 4.70 12.04
N ASN A 227 -15.90 4.13 10.87
CA ASN A 227 -15.84 2.68 10.70
C ASN A 227 -14.52 2.09 11.20
N GLY A 228 -13.51 2.92 11.42
CA GLY A 228 -12.22 2.49 11.93
C GLY A 228 -11.31 1.95 10.84
N ALA A 229 -11.21 2.65 9.71
CA ALA A 229 -10.26 2.30 8.65
C ALA A 229 -8.82 2.28 9.20
N TYR A 230 -8.15 1.14 9.09
CA TYR A 230 -6.80 0.91 9.58
C TYR A 230 -5.76 1.08 8.46
N GLN A 231 -6.00 0.44 7.31
CA GLN A 231 -5.20 0.60 6.10
C GLN A 231 -6.12 0.90 4.92
N ASN A 232 -5.60 1.54 3.88
CA ASN A 232 -6.25 1.50 2.59
C ASN A 232 -5.26 1.39 1.44
N TRP A 233 -5.71 0.92 0.29
CA TRP A 233 -4.90 0.83 -0.92
C TRP A 233 -5.71 1.28 -2.12
N ILE A 234 -5.13 2.19 -2.90
CA ILE A 234 -5.72 2.66 -4.15
C ILE A 234 -5.09 1.84 -5.27
N PHE A 235 -5.62 0.63 -5.45
CA PHE A 235 -5.08 -0.35 -6.40
C PHE A 235 -6.21 -1.28 -6.86
N GLY A 236 -7.28 -0.68 -7.39
CA GLY A 236 -8.26 -1.42 -8.16
C GLY A 236 -7.62 -2.12 -9.37
N PRO A 237 -8.22 -3.20 -9.87
CA PRO A 237 -9.55 -3.68 -9.51
C PRO A 237 -9.57 -4.70 -8.37
N SER A 238 -10.69 -4.75 -7.66
CA SER A 238 -11.12 -5.88 -6.85
C SER A 238 -11.33 -7.12 -7.72
N PHE A 239 -10.86 -8.28 -7.24
CA PHE A 239 -10.94 -9.54 -7.96
C PHE A 239 -12.13 -10.42 -7.57
N LEU A 240 -12.70 -10.20 -6.38
CA LEU A 240 -13.84 -10.95 -5.87
C LEU A 240 -15.09 -10.05 -5.80
N ASP A 241 -16.25 -10.63 -6.02
CA ASP A 241 -17.54 -9.98 -5.80
C ASP A 241 -17.95 -10.02 -4.31
N GLU A 242 -19.09 -9.43 -3.99
CA GLU A 242 -19.66 -9.38 -2.63
C GLU A 242 -19.95 -10.77 -2.02
N ASN A 243 -19.99 -11.82 -2.84
CA ASN A 243 -20.19 -13.21 -2.42
C ASN A 243 -18.88 -14.01 -2.39
N GLY A 244 -17.74 -13.35 -2.57
CA GLY A 244 -16.42 -13.99 -2.60
C GLY A 244 -16.11 -14.78 -3.87
N LYS A 245 -16.88 -14.58 -4.95
CA LYS A 245 -16.64 -15.26 -6.24
C LYS A 245 -15.77 -14.40 -7.15
N ALA A 246 -14.99 -15.06 -8.02
CA ALA A 246 -14.17 -14.37 -9.00
C ALA A 246 -15.02 -13.50 -9.95
N LYS A 247 -14.65 -12.22 -10.06
CA LYS A 247 -15.28 -11.27 -10.99
C LYS A 247 -14.89 -11.60 -12.43
N LYS A 248 -15.80 -11.24 -13.35
CA LYS A 248 -15.61 -11.39 -14.81
C LYS A 248 -15.38 -10.06 -15.53
N SER A 249 -15.53 -8.94 -14.81
CA SER A 249 -15.30 -7.59 -15.31
C SER A 249 -14.64 -6.75 -14.21
N PHE A 250 -13.82 -5.79 -14.65
CA PHE A 250 -12.95 -5.03 -13.78
C PHE A 250 -12.99 -3.55 -14.16
N TYR A 251 -12.93 -2.67 -13.17
CA TYR A 251 -12.64 -1.25 -13.41
C TYR A 251 -11.14 -1.09 -13.63
N THR A 252 -10.76 -0.80 -14.87
CA THR A 252 -9.37 -0.51 -15.25
C THR A 252 -9.21 0.99 -15.45
N CYS A 253 -8.26 1.60 -14.73
CA CYS A 253 -7.87 3.00 -14.88
C CYS A 253 -6.94 3.20 -16.09
#